data_AF-A0A6I6AFW5-F1
#
_entry.id   AF-A0A6I6AFW5-F1
#
_cell.length_a   1.000
_cell.length_b   1.000
_cell.length_c   1.000
_cell.angle_alpha   90.00
_cell.angle_beta   90.00
_cell.angle_gamma   90.00
#
_symmetry.space_group_name_H-M   'P 1'
#
loop_
_entity.id
_entity.type
_entity.pdbx_description
1 polymer ?
#
loop_
_entity_poly.entity_id
_entity_poly.type
_entity_poly.pdbx_seq_one_letter_code
_entity_poly.pdbx_strand_id
1 'polypeptide(L)'
;MKYRNPLTGVCILLTFLLTGVSTTTAQVTFPKQEKPQGAPLKTDVTVTLLMEADGSALYAQQWGQTFRDLGISIRTRRAVLDDKPAVEENVRGTLREVRITGTLDRNGVIQFPGRKFARNEVARLKEWINELRVYGAQGSPDSKPLWGLSNEQFKKVFAALSEATPVNLQGLTLDQAVRKLEFPGSLPVRFDLEAQKRFSQIPAGDTISADLSKLSKGTVLAIALKQYGLAFHPSRTPSGSLELLITPWEATESPWPIGWELKLSRQKTAPRYFELIPVELSNVPLRDVLVAASKASEIPMLLDDYEVQQKQIDVDEIKVNVSKKRTTWGILIRDAIGGTGLVRKLVIDERGQPFVWITAFEPRVQSPKP
;
A
#
# COMPACT_ATOMS: atom_id res chain seq x y z
N MET A 1 -26.10 -77.85 12.51
CA MET A 1 -25.92 -78.29 11.11
C MET A 1 -26.64 -77.28 10.22
N LYS A 2 -25.88 -76.53 9.40
CA LYS A 2 -26.23 -75.90 8.10
C LYS A 2 -27.52 -75.08 7.91
N TYR A 3 -27.29 -73.78 7.57
CA TYR A 3 -28.02 -72.89 6.63
C TYR A 3 -29.48 -72.50 7.02
N ARG A 4 -30.01 -71.27 6.78
CA ARG A 4 -29.84 -70.32 5.67
C ARG A 4 -30.53 -68.97 6.02
N ASN A 5 -29.93 -67.84 5.64
CA ASN A 5 -30.55 -66.50 5.49
C ASN A 5 -31.58 -66.50 4.33
N PRO A 6 -32.60 -65.60 4.29
CA PRO A 6 -32.37 -64.21 3.86
C PRO A 6 -33.30 -63.14 4.48
N LEU A 7 -32.76 -61.98 4.85
CA LEU A 7 -33.52 -60.74 5.03
C LEU A 7 -32.84 -59.62 4.22
N THR A 8 -33.49 -59.31 3.10
CA THR A 8 -33.76 -57.98 2.53
C THR A 8 -32.81 -56.85 2.91
N GLY A 9 -32.02 -56.42 1.91
CA GLY A 9 -31.29 -55.18 1.92
C GLY A 9 -32.19 -53.96 1.71
N VAL A 10 -31.95 -52.93 2.52
CA VAL A 10 -32.33 -51.55 2.24
C VAL A 10 -31.07 -50.72 2.47
N CYS A 11 -30.33 -50.44 1.39
CA CYS A 11 -29.23 -49.48 1.39
C CYS A 11 -29.82 -48.08 1.24
N ILE A 12 -29.96 -47.35 2.36
CA ILE A 12 -30.19 -45.91 2.32
C ILE A 12 -28.84 -45.25 1.99
N LEU A 13 -28.67 -44.87 0.74
CA LEU A 13 -27.61 -43.97 0.30
C LEU A 13 -27.91 -42.57 0.85
N LEU A 14 -27.23 -42.21 1.95
CA LEU A 14 -27.20 -40.84 2.45
C LEU A 14 -26.15 -40.07 1.63
N THR A 15 -26.59 -39.37 0.58
CA THR A 15 -25.75 -38.45 -0.19
C THR A 15 -25.47 -37.21 0.66
N PHE A 16 -24.29 -37.17 1.29
CA PHE A 16 -23.74 -35.95 1.86
C PHE A 16 -23.44 -34.96 0.72
N LEU A 17 -24.30 -33.96 0.56
CA LEU A 17 -24.02 -32.75 -0.22
C LEU A 17 -22.95 -31.95 0.53
N LEU A 18 -21.69 -32.26 0.24
CA LEU A 18 -20.56 -31.37 0.53
C LEU A 18 -20.70 -30.15 -0.38
N THR A 19 -21.36 -29.11 0.12
CA THR A 19 -21.20 -27.76 -0.41
C THR A 19 -19.76 -27.31 -0.14
N GLY A 20 -18.89 -27.57 -1.10
CA GLY A 20 -17.54 -27.03 -1.12
C GLY A 20 -17.62 -25.51 -1.20
N VAL A 21 -17.41 -24.85 -0.06
CA VAL A 21 -17.05 -23.43 -0.03
C VAL A 21 -15.62 -23.37 -0.59
N SER A 22 -15.49 -23.10 -1.89
CA SER A 22 -14.20 -22.76 -2.47
C SER A 22 -13.76 -21.42 -1.87
N THR A 23 -12.98 -21.48 -0.81
CA THR A 23 -12.18 -20.35 -0.36
C THR A 23 -11.11 -20.12 -1.42
N THR A 24 -11.34 -19.11 -2.27
CA THR A 24 -10.35 -18.64 -3.24
C THR A 24 -9.19 -18.05 -2.46
N THR A 25 -8.19 -18.88 -2.17
CA THR A 25 -6.92 -18.44 -1.57
C THR A 25 -6.24 -17.46 -2.52
N ALA A 26 -5.82 -16.30 -2.02
CA ALA A 26 -5.02 -15.34 -2.76
C ALA A 26 -3.80 -16.05 -3.38
N GLN A 27 -3.79 -16.18 -4.71
CA GLN A 27 -2.62 -16.64 -5.43
C GLN A 27 -1.64 -15.47 -5.49
N VAL A 28 -0.37 -15.73 -5.15
CA VAL A 28 0.73 -14.84 -5.54
C VAL A 28 0.79 -14.91 -7.06
N THR A 29 0.17 -13.94 -7.72
CA THR A 29 0.15 -13.87 -9.17
C THR A 29 1.43 -13.17 -9.62
N PHE A 30 2.42 -13.97 -10.00
CA PHE A 30 3.52 -13.50 -10.83
C PHE A 30 2.96 -13.21 -12.21
N PRO A 31 3.27 -12.06 -12.84
CA PRO A 31 2.82 -11.82 -14.20
C PRO A 31 3.49 -12.85 -15.12
N LYS A 32 2.73 -13.86 -15.55
CA LYS A 32 2.85 -14.33 -16.93
C LYS A 32 2.36 -13.15 -17.79
N GLN A 33 2.93 -12.91 -18.97
CA GLN A 33 2.33 -11.98 -19.94
C GLN A 33 0.94 -12.51 -20.35
N GLU A 34 -0.04 -12.37 -19.48
CA GLU A 34 -1.44 -12.60 -19.76
C GLU A 34 -2.06 -11.23 -19.88
N LYS A 35 -2.59 -10.96 -21.07
CA LYS A 35 -3.41 -9.79 -21.35
C LYS A 35 -4.47 -9.69 -20.24
N PRO A 36 -4.78 -8.48 -19.72
CA PRO A 36 -5.79 -8.30 -18.70
C PRO A 36 -7.03 -9.11 -19.06
N GLN A 37 -7.43 -10.03 -18.18
CA GLN A 37 -8.53 -10.94 -18.48
C GLN A 37 -9.85 -10.19 -18.24
N GLY A 38 -10.53 -9.93 -19.35
CA GLY A 38 -11.59 -8.93 -19.50
C GLY A 38 -11.17 -7.97 -20.61
N ALA A 39 -11.97 -7.84 -21.67
CA ALA A 39 -11.64 -6.94 -22.78
C ALA A 39 -11.27 -5.56 -22.20
N PRO A 40 -10.13 -4.95 -22.61
CA PRO A 40 -9.72 -3.66 -22.08
C PRO A 40 -10.90 -2.70 -22.22
N LEU A 41 -11.31 -2.08 -21.11
CA LEU A 41 -12.40 -1.11 -21.15
C LEU A 41 -12.04 -0.09 -22.21
N LYS A 42 -12.87 0.02 -23.25
CA LYS A 42 -12.71 1.10 -24.21
C LYS A 42 -13.13 2.35 -23.46
N THR A 43 -12.19 3.24 -23.17
CA THR A 43 -12.51 4.51 -22.53
C THR A 43 -12.76 5.57 -23.59
N ASP A 44 -13.99 6.07 -23.65
CA ASP A 44 -14.32 7.27 -24.40
C ASP A 44 -14.29 8.48 -23.48
N VAL A 45 -13.63 9.53 -23.92
CA VAL A 45 -13.48 10.78 -23.17
C VAL A 45 -14.21 11.87 -23.93
N THR A 46 -15.16 12.52 -23.26
CA THR A 46 -15.90 13.65 -23.83
C THR A 46 -15.70 14.89 -22.98
N VAL A 47 -15.64 16.05 -23.62
CA VAL A 47 -15.35 17.32 -22.97
C VAL A 47 -16.49 18.30 -23.17
N THR A 48 -16.96 18.92 -22.10
CA THR A 48 -17.86 20.07 -22.12
C THR A 48 -17.13 21.28 -21.54
N LEU A 49 -16.99 22.35 -22.33
CA LEU A 49 -16.47 23.63 -21.84
C LEU A 49 -17.62 24.62 -21.63
N LEU A 50 -17.69 25.14 -20.41
CA LEU A 50 -18.64 26.14 -19.96
C LEU A 50 -18.01 27.53 -20.14
N MET A 51 -18.58 28.34 -21.02
CA MET A 51 -18.13 29.71 -21.29
C MET A 51 -18.62 30.65 -20.19
N GLU A 52 -17.69 31.30 -19.48
CA GLU A 52 -18.01 32.23 -18.39
C GLU A 52 -18.41 33.63 -18.86
N ALA A 53 -18.01 34.04 -20.08
CA ALA A 53 -18.30 35.37 -20.63
C ALA A 53 -18.37 35.38 -22.17
N ASP A 54 -19.03 36.40 -22.74
CA ASP A 54 -19.25 36.55 -24.19
C ASP A 54 -17.97 36.62 -25.04
N GLY A 55 -16.84 37.04 -24.46
CA GLY A 55 -15.54 37.14 -25.14
C GLY A 55 -14.78 35.82 -25.34
N SER A 56 -15.31 34.69 -24.85
CA SER A 56 -14.63 33.38 -24.91
C SER A 56 -14.86 32.61 -26.23
N ALA A 57 -15.65 33.13 -27.17
CA ALA A 57 -16.06 32.41 -28.38
C ALA A 57 -14.88 32.06 -29.31
N LEU A 58 -13.92 32.97 -29.51
CA LEU A 58 -12.72 32.71 -30.30
C LEU A 58 -11.87 31.60 -29.67
N TYR A 59 -11.67 31.65 -28.35
CA TYR A 59 -10.93 30.64 -27.62
C TYR A 59 -11.65 29.28 -27.60
N ALA A 60 -12.98 29.28 -27.56
CA ALA A 60 -13.79 28.07 -27.66
C ALA A 60 -13.60 27.36 -29.02
N GLN A 61 -13.53 28.12 -30.11
CA GLN A 61 -13.23 27.57 -31.45
C GLN A 61 -11.82 26.97 -31.50
N GLN A 62 -10.83 27.67 -30.93
CA GLN A 62 -9.43 27.22 -30.91
C GLN A 62 -9.26 25.94 -30.08
N TRP A 63 -9.79 25.90 -28.85
CA TRP A 63 -9.81 24.68 -28.05
C TRP A 63 -10.61 23.57 -28.74
N GLY A 64 -11.71 23.91 -29.40
CA GLY A 64 -12.47 23.00 -30.24
C GLY A 64 -11.60 22.26 -31.26
N GLN A 65 -10.68 22.98 -31.92
CA GLN A 65 -9.72 22.36 -32.84
C GLN A 65 -8.72 21.47 -32.12
N THR A 66 -8.12 21.95 -31.03
CA THR A 66 -7.14 21.18 -30.25
C THR A 66 -7.72 19.85 -29.76
N PHE A 67 -8.95 19.83 -29.22
CA PHE A 67 -9.59 18.58 -28.79
C PHE A 67 -9.94 17.66 -29.96
N ARG A 68 -10.34 18.21 -31.12
CA ARG A 68 -10.53 17.41 -32.35
C ARG A 68 -9.22 16.76 -32.82
N ASP A 69 -8.11 17.48 -32.79
CA ASP A 69 -6.79 16.97 -33.17
C ASP A 69 -6.32 15.84 -32.22
N LEU A 70 -6.77 15.87 -30.96
CA LEU A 70 -6.54 14.81 -29.98
C LEU A 70 -7.53 13.64 -30.09
N GLY A 71 -8.48 13.71 -31.04
CA GLY A 71 -9.51 12.70 -31.27
C GLY A 71 -10.56 12.65 -30.15
N ILE A 72 -10.98 13.82 -29.64
CA ILE A 72 -11.85 13.94 -28.46
C ILE A 72 -13.09 14.75 -28.83
N SER A 73 -14.26 14.21 -28.50
CA SER A 73 -15.51 14.93 -28.68
C SER A 73 -15.60 16.10 -27.69
N ILE A 74 -15.83 17.30 -28.21
CA ILE A 74 -15.94 18.53 -27.43
C ILE A 74 -17.25 19.25 -27.73
N ARG A 75 -17.93 19.70 -26.69
CA ARG A 75 -19.06 20.63 -26.74
C ARG A 75 -18.72 21.88 -25.97
N THR A 76 -19.04 23.04 -26.53
CA THR A 76 -18.95 24.33 -25.83
C THR A 76 -20.34 24.89 -25.64
N ARG A 77 -20.65 25.41 -24.44
CA ARG A 77 -21.93 26.07 -24.14
C ARG A 77 -21.75 27.14 -23.06
N ARG A 78 -22.72 28.04 -22.92
CA ARG A 78 -22.76 28.96 -21.77
C ARG A 78 -23.02 28.19 -20.48
N ALA A 79 -22.38 28.62 -19.39
CA ALA A 79 -22.68 28.13 -18.06
C ALA A 79 -24.12 28.49 -17.66
N VAL A 80 -24.84 27.54 -17.06
CA VAL A 80 -26.12 27.75 -16.38
C VAL A 80 -25.87 27.76 -14.87
N LEU A 81 -26.74 28.41 -14.08
CA LEU A 81 -26.51 28.75 -12.66
C LEU A 81 -25.94 27.62 -11.76
N ASP A 82 -26.27 26.36 -12.01
CA ASP A 82 -25.81 25.21 -11.22
C ASP A 82 -24.64 24.42 -11.85
N ASP A 83 -24.16 24.83 -13.02
CA ASP A 83 -23.07 24.14 -13.70
C ASP A 83 -21.74 24.34 -12.95
N LYS A 84 -21.04 23.23 -12.67
CA LYS A 84 -19.73 23.25 -12.03
C LYS A 84 -18.75 22.36 -12.80
N PRO A 85 -17.44 22.69 -12.79
CA PRO A 85 -16.44 21.77 -13.28
C PRO A 85 -16.54 20.41 -12.56
N ALA A 86 -16.51 19.34 -13.33
CA ALA A 86 -16.66 17.98 -12.84
C ALA A 86 -15.91 16.99 -13.75
N VAL A 87 -15.48 15.86 -13.18
CA VAL A 87 -15.02 14.71 -13.96
C VAL A 87 -15.87 13.52 -13.52
N GLU A 88 -16.75 13.07 -14.40
CA GLU A 88 -17.70 12.00 -14.12
C GLU A 88 -17.31 10.76 -14.91
N GLU A 89 -17.55 9.59 -14.33
CA GLU A 89 -17.34 8.30 -14.98
C GLU A 89 -18.63 7.49 -14.96
N ASN A 90 -18.99 6.93 -16.11
CA ASN A 90 -20.06 5.97 -16.24
C ASN A 90 -19.54 4.73 -16.98
N VAL A 91 -19.78 3.54 -16.43
CA VAL A 91 -19.35 2.28 -17.02
C VAL A 91 -20.58 1.53 -17.54
N ARG A 92 -20.59 1.23 -18.84
CA ARG A 92 -21.65 0.49 -19.53
C ARG A 92 -21.05 -0.71 -20.27
N GLY A 93 -21.11 -1.89 -19.65
CA GLY A 93 -20.49 -3.10 -20.20
C GLY A 93 -18.97 -2.94 -20.31
N THR A 94 -18.42 -2.99 -21.52
CA THR A 94 -16.99 -2.79 -21.80
C THR A 94 -16.61 -1.35 -22.17
N LEU A 95 -17.57 -0.43 -22.21
CA LEU A 95 -17.36 0.99 -22.51
C LEU A 95 -17.34 1.79 -21.21
N ARG A 96 -16.23 2.48 -20.94
CA ARG A 96 -16.14 3.52 -19.91
C ARG A 96 -16.31 4.87 -20.59
N GLU A 97 -17.30 5.64 -20.16
CA GLU A 97 -17.49 7.03 -20.60
C GLU A 97 -17.01 7.97 -19.50
N VAL A 98 -15.96 8.74 -19.78
CA VAL A 98 -15.45 9.80 -18.90
C VAL A 98 -15.93 11.14 -19.45
N ARG A 99 -16.81 11.81 -18.71
CA ARG A 99 -17.33 13.14 -19.05
C ARG A 99 -16.60 14.18 -18.24
N ILE A 100 -15.91 15.08 -18.94
CA ILE A 100 -15.14 16.15 -18.33
C ILE A 100 -15.89 17.46 -18.57
N THR A 101 -16.27 18.13 -17.50
CA THR A 101 -16.84 19.48 -17.55
C THR A 101 -15.81 20.45 -16.98
N GLY A 102 -15.45 21.48 -17.75
CA GLY A 102 -14.55 22.55 -17.31
C GLY A 102 -15.10 23.92 -17.68
N THR A 103 -14.55 24.98 -17.09
CA THR A 103 -14.85 26.36 -17.51
C THR A 103 -13.79 26.89 -18.46
N LEU A 104 -14.20 27.77 -19.36
CA LEU A 104 -13.32 28.54 -20.24
C LEU A 104 -13.43 30.01 -19.83
N ASP A 105 -12.32 30.54 -19.33
CA ASP A 105 -12.26 31.94 -18.91
C ASP A 105 -12.01 32.90 -20.09
N ARG A 106 -12.07 34.20 -19.80
CA ARG A 106 -11.86 35.27 -20.78
C ARG A 106 -10.45 35.33 -21.37
N ASN A 107 -9.46 34.70 -20.73
CA ASN A 107 -8.06 34.67 -21.17
C ASN A 107 -7.76 33.44 -22.04
N GLY A 108 -8.77 32.59 -22.28
CA GLY A 108 -8.61 31.36 -23.03
C GLY A 108 -7.96 30.23 -22.24
N VAL A 109 -7.95 30.31 -20.90
CA VAL A 109 -7.51 29.23 -20.02
C VAL A 109 -8.70 28.33 -19.70
N ILE A 110 -8.51 27.02 -19.86
CA ILE A 110 -9.51 26.04 -19.43
C ILE A 110 -9.22 25.59 -18.00
N GLN A 111 -10.27 25.55 -17.17
CA GLN A 111 -10.20 25.12 -15.78
C GLN A 111 -11.07 23.88 -15.57
N PHE A 112 -10.45 22.80 -15.14
CA PHE A 112 -11.10 21.56 -14.73
C PHE A 112 -10.93 21.36 -13.22
N PRO A 113 -11.62 20.40 -12.59
CA PRO A 113 -11.41 20.11 -11.17
C PRO A 113 -9.94 19.86 -10.84
N GLY A 114 -9.34 20.77 -10.06
CA GLY A 114 -7.95 20.68 -9.61
C GLY A 114 -6.87 20.90 -10.69
N ARG A 115 -7.22 21.25 -11.94
CA ARG A 115 -6.25 21.47 -13.03
C ARG A 115 -6.63 22.65 -13.90
N LYS A 116 -5.63 23.36 -14.43
CA LYS A 116 -5.80 24.44 -15.40
C LYS A 116 -4.85 24.21 -16.56
N PHE A 117 -5.25 24.59 -17.76
CA PHE A 117 -4.40 24.48 -18.95
C PHE A 117 -4.49 25.78 -19.76
N ALA A 118 -3.34 26.39 -19.98
CA ALA A 118 -3.18 27.45 -20.96
C ALA A 118 -2.98 26.87 -22.37
N ARG A 119 -3.14 27.72 -23.38
CA ARG A 119 -3.04 27.30 -24.79
C ARG A 119 -1.67 26.77 -25.21
N ASN A 120 -0.60 27.13 -24.50
CA ASN A 120 0.75 26.61 -24.73
C ASN A 120 1.01 25.27 -24.01
N GLU A 121 0.08 24.79 -23.18
CA GLU A 121 0.24 23.58 -22.37
C GLU A 121 -0.47 22.34 -22.96
N VAL A 122 -0.65 22.30 -24.29
CA VAL A 122 -1.35 21.21 -25.00
C VAL A 122 -0.74 19.84 -24.71
N ALA A 123 0.58 19.75 -24.53
CA ALA A 123 1.26 18.51 -24.17
C ALA A 123 0.80 17.97 -22.81
N ARG A 124 0.74 18.82 -21.78
CA ARG A 124 0.23 18.46 -20.44
C ARG A 124 -1.25 18.10 -20.47
N LEU A 125 -2.05 18.79 -21.30
CA LEU A 125 -3.46 18.45 -21.50
C LEU A 125 -3.60 17.05 -22.13
N LYS A 126 -2.82 16.75 -23.18
CA LYS A 126 -2.81 15.45 -23.85
C LYS A 126 -2.42 14.32 -22.90
N GLU A 127 -1.39 14.54 -22.09
CA GLU A 127 -0.95 13.57 -21.07
C GLU A 127 -2.07 13.30 -20.07
N TRP A 128 -2.69 14.35 -19.51
CA TRP A 128 -3.80 14.19 -18.57
C TRP A 128 -5.00 13.47 -19.19
N ILE A 129 -5.35 13.75 -20.44
CA ILE A 129 -6.43 13.03 -21.13
C ILE A 129 -6.05 11.56 -21.32
N ASN A 130 -4.79 11.26 -21.64
CA ASN A 130 -4.33 9.88 -21.72
C ASN A 130 -4.41 9.18 -20.35
N GLU A 131 -4.08 9.87 -19.25
CA GLU A 131 -4.32 9.35 -17.91
C GLU A 131 -5.80 9.03 -17.71
N LEU A 132 -6.72 9.89 -18.15
CA LEU A 132 -8.17 9.64 -18.03
C LEU A 132 -8.64 8.47 -18.92
N ARG A 133 -8.04 8.29 -20.10
CA ARG A 133 -8.31 7.13 -20.97
C ARG A 133 -7.86 5.82 -20.31
N VAL A 134 -6.74 5.84 -19.60
CA VAL A 134 -6.18 4.65 -18.94
C VAL A 134 -6.88 4.39 -17.60
N TYR A 135 -7.00 5.39 -16.75
CA TYR A 135 -7.39 5.26 -15.34
C TYR A 135 -8.81 5.78 -15.02
N GLY A 136 -9.52 6.34 -15.99
CA GLY A 136 -10.86 6.86 -15.79
C GLY A 136 -10.90 8.22 -15.09
N ALA A 137 -12.07 8.65 -14.61
CA ALA A 137 -12.28 9.98 -14.04
C ALA A 137 -11.38 10.31 -12.85
N GLN A 138 -10.88 9.28 -12.16
CA GLN A 138 -10.04 9.43 -10.98
C GLN A 138 -8.55 9.70 -11.32
N GLY A 139 -8.16 9.54 -12.60
CA GLY A 139 -6.81 9.75 -13.13
C GLY A 139 -5.75 8.80 -12.58
N SER A 140 -4.48 8.97 -12.95
CA SER A 140 -3.38 8.11 -12.46
C SER A 140 -3.29 8.13 -10.93
N PRO A 141 -3.07 6.99 -10.25
CA PRO A 141 -2.82 6.95 -8.81
C PRO A 141 -1.46 7.54 -8.42
N ASP A 142 -0.53 7.65 -9.37
CA ASP A 142 0.85 8.05 -9.10
C ASP A 142 0.96 9.45 -8.49
N SER A 143 1.84 9.58 -7.49
CA SER A 143 2.23 10.87 -6.87
C SER A 143 1.10 11.67 -6.21
N LYS A 144 -0.08 11.07 -5.99
CA LYS A 144 -1.23 11.71 -5.33
C LYS A 144 -1.31 11.33 -3.85
N PRO A 145 -1.84 12.21 -2.97
CA PRO A 145 -2.18 11.85 -1.59
C PRO A 145 -3.01 10.56 -1.55
N LEU A 146 -2.76 9.70 -0.56
CA LEU A 146 -3.41 8.38 -0.43
C LEU A 146 -3.25 7.49 -1.68
N TRP A 147 -2.13 7.57 -2.40
CA TRP A 147 -1.88 6.75 -3.60
C TRP A 147 -2.96 6.94 -4.68
N GLY A 148 -3.51 8.16 -4.74
CA GLY A 148 -4.60 8.53 -5.64
C GLY A 148 -5.93 7.83 -5.38
N LEU A 149 -6.08 7.09 -4.28
CA LEU A 149 -7.33 6.47 -3.87
C LEU A 149 -8.35 7.53 -3.40
N SER A 150 -9.63 7.22 -3.60
CA SER A 150 -10.70 7.94 -2.88
C SER A 150 -10.65 7.60 -1.38
N ASN A 151 -11.26 8.44 -0.54
CA ASN A 151 -11.35 8.17 0.90
C ASN A 151 -12.05 6.84 1.21
N GLU A 152 -13.04 6.45 0.42
CA GLU A 152 -13.73 5.17 0.58
C GLU A 152 -12.85 3.99 0.17
N GLN A 153 -12.13 4.12 -0.95
CA GLN A 153 -11.15 3.11 -1.40
C GLN A 153 -10.05 2.94 -0.35
N PHE A 154 -9.48 4.05 0.14
CA PHE A 154 -8.47 4.02 1.19
C PHE A 154 -8.99 3.36 2.46
N LYS A 155 -10.20 3.69 2.93
CA LYS A 155 -10.82 3.04 4.09
C LYS A 155 -10.97 1.53 3.91
N LYS A 156 -11.34 1.07 2.71
CA LYS A 156 -11.44 -0.37 2.39
C LYS A 156 -10.08 -1.06 2.44
N VAL A 157 -9.07 -0.48 1.80
CA VAL A 157 -7.69 -0.99 1.85
C VAL A 157 -7.19 -1.03 3.29
N PHE A 158 -7.29 0.10 3.99
CA PHE A 158 -6.83 0.24 5.38
C PHE A 158 -7.53 -0.77 6.29
N ALA A 159 -8.84 -0.99 6.15
CA ALA A 159 -9.58 -1.98 6.92
C ALA A 159 -9.07 -3.42 6.68
N ALA A 160 -8.85 -3.81 5.42
CA ALA A 160 -8.30 -5.13 5.09
C ALA A 160 -6.87 -5.32 5.63
N LEU A 161 -6.05 -4.27 5.55
CA LEU A 161 -4.68 -4.26 6.08
C LEU A 161 -4.64 -4.19 7.62
N SER A 162 -5.71 -3.71 8.26
CA SER A 162 -5.90 -3.68 9.72
C SER A 162 -6.27 -5.01 10.33
N GLU A 163 -6.47 -6.07 9.54
CA GLU A 163 -6.77 -7.38 10.15
C GLU A 163 -5.55 -7.92 10.91
N ALA A 164 -5.80 -8.73 11.95
CA ALA A 164 -4.73 -9.44 12.63
C ALA A 164 -4.07 -10.44 11.67
N THR A 165 -2.75 -10.59 11.79
CA THR A 165 -2.04 -11.63 11.03
C THR A 165 -2.53 -13.02 11.49
N PRO A 166 -2.98 -13.89 10.58
CA PRO A 166 -3.63 -15.15 10.95
C PRO A 166 -2.64 -16.21 11.48
N VAL A 167 -1.35 -16.07 11.16
CA VAL A 167 -0.29 -17.03 11.52
C VAL A 167 1.02 -16.30 11.81
N ASN A 168 1.94 -16.94 12.53
CA ASN A 168 3.31 -16.43 12.63
C ASN A 168 4.03 -16.64 11.28
N LEU A 169 4.64 -15.58 10.73
CA LEU A 169 5.37 -15.62 9.47
C LEU A 169 6.87 -15.88 9.65
N GLN A 170 7.38 -15.84 10.88
CA GLN A 170 8.78 -16.13 11.17
C GLN A 170 9.16 -17.52 10.66
N GLY A 171 10.29 -17.63 9.97
CA GLY A 171 10.76 -18.88 9.38
C GLY A 171 10.01 -19.33 8.12
N LEU A 172 9.05 -18.55 7.62
CA LEU A 172 8.46 -18.77 6.29
C LEU A 172 9.27 -18.03 5.22
N THR A 173 9.25 -18.56 4.00
CA THR A 173 9.75 -17.82 2.83
C THR A 173 8.80 -16.69 2.47
N LEU A 174 9.27 -15.67 1.74
CA LEU A 174 8.44 -14.52 1.35
C LEU A 174 7.19 -14.92 0.55
N ASP A 175 7.27 -15.90 -0.37
CA ASP A 175 6.10 -16.40 -1.11
C ASP A 175 5.09 -17.07 -0.18
N GLN A 176 5.54 -17.92 0.74
CA GLN A 176 4.68 -18.56 1.73
C GLN A 176 4.00 -17.52 2.62
N ALA A 177 4.75 -16.51 3.06
CA ALA A 177 4.27 -15.43 3.89
C ALA A 177 3.15 -14.62 3.21
N VAL A 178 3.36 -14.20 1.97
CA VAL A 178 2.35 -13.43 1.20
C VAL A 178 1.07 -14.25 1.01
N ARG A 179 1.18 -15.56 0.73
CA ARG A 179 0.01 -16.45 0.60
C ARG A 179 -0.74 -16.62 1.93
N LYS A 180 0.01 -16.77 3.03
CA LYS A 180 -0.54 -16.99 4.37
C LYS A 180 -1.21 -15.76 4.98
N LEU A 181 -0.97 -14.57 4.44
CA LEU A 181 -1.67 -13.35 4.86
C LEU A 181 -3.13 -13.30 4.40
N GLU A 182 -3.53 -14.13 3.43
CA GLU A 182 -4.93 -14.31 3.00
C GLU A 182 -5.64 -12.97 2.73
N PHE A 183 -5.08 -12.16 1.82
CA PHE A 183 -5.76 -10.94 1.37
C PHE A 183 -7.03 -11.28 0.59
N PRO A 184 -8.11 -10.46 0.70
CA PRO A 184 -9.34 -10.73 -0.02
C PRO A 184 -9.12 -10.60 -1.53
N GLY A 185 -9.84 -11.38 -2.34
CA GLY A 185 -9.72 -11.33 -3.81
C GLY A 185 -10.06 -9.96 -4.43
N SER A 186 -10.72 -9.07 -3.68
CA SER A 186 -10.94 -7.66 -4.06
C SER A 186 -9.70 -6.76 -3.87
N LEU A 187 -8.63 -7.30 -3.30
CA LEU A 187 -7.36 -6.63 -3.03
C LEU A 187 -6.19 -7.62 -3.29
N PRO A 188 -6.02 -8.08 -4.54
CA PRO A 188 -4.94 -8.99 -4.90
C PRO A 188 -3.57 -8.35 -4.70
N VAL A 189 -2.57 -9.17 -4.38
CA VAL A 189 -1.17 -8.78 -4.30
C VAL A 189 -0.48 -9.08 -5.62
N ARG A 190 0.14 -8.07 -6.24
CA ARG A 190 0.81 -8.17 -7.53
C ARG A 190 2.24 -7.67 -7.44
N PHE A 191 3.17 -8.38 -8.06
CA PHE A 191 4.53 -7.90 -8.26
C PHE A 191 4.62 -7.11 -9.57
N ASP A 192 5.31 -5.97 -9.54
CA ASP A 192 5.82 -5.37 -10.77
C ASP A 192 6.97 -6.19 -11.37
N LEU A 193 7.42 -5.81 -12.58
CA LEU A 193 8.47 -6.55 -13.29
C LEU A 193 9.83 -6.52 -12.58
N GLU A 194 10.20 -5.39 -11.96
CA GLU A 194 11.50 -5.26 -11.29
C GLU A 194 11.49 -5.93 -9.90
N ALA A 195 10.36 -5.84 -9.19
CA ALA A 195 10.09 -6.57 -7.97
C ALA A 195 10.13 -8.07 -8.21
N GLN A 196 9.61 -8.56 -9.34
CA GLN A 196 9.70 -9.97 -9.70
C GLN A 196 11.15 -10.41 -9.94
N LYS A 197 11.97 -9.59 -10.61
CA LYS A 197 13.40 -9.86 -10.77
C LYS A 197 14.10 -9.92 -9.42
N ARG A 198 13.88 -8.94 -8.55
CA ARG A 198 14.46 -8.92 -7.20
C ARG A 198 13.99 -10.11 -6.37
N PHE A 199 12.70 -10.45 -6.44
CA PHE A 199 12.14 -11.63 -5.80
C PHE A 199 12.84 -12.92 -6.26
N SER A 200 13.13 -13.06 -7.55
CA SER A 200 13.85 -14.23 -8.10
C SER A 200 15.31 -14.34 -7.67
N GLN A 201 15.90 -13.26 -7.15
CA GLN A 201 17.26 -13.22 -6.63
C GLN A 201 17.36 -13.55 -5.13
N ILE A 202 16.22 -13.66 -4.44
CA ILE A 202 16.19 -14.07 -3.04
C ILE A 202 16.71 -15.52 -2.95
N PRO A 203 17.73 -15.81 -2.11
CA PRO A 203 18.25 -17.15 -1.96
C PRO A 203 17.17 -18.17 -1.60
N ALA A 204 17.23 -19.34 -2.21
CA ALA A 204 16.29 -20.41 -1.94
C ALA A 204 16.38 -20.83 -0.46
N GLY A 205 15.26 -20.77 0.25
CA GLY A 205 15.19 -21.10 1.68
C GLY A 205 15.52 -19.94 2.62
N ASP A 206 15.76 -18.72 2.10
CA ASP A 206 15.81 -17.54 2.95
C ASP A 206 14.41 -17.26 3.53
N THR A 207 14.37 -16.84 4.80
CA THR A 207 13.12 -16.77 5.59
C THR A 207 13.01 -15.46 6.35
N ILE A 208 11.77 -15.10 6.69
CA ILE A 208 11.50 -13.94 7.53
C ILE A 208 12.09 -14.17 8.93
N SER A 209 12.99 -13.28 9.33
CA SER A 209 13.75 -13.37 10.58
C SER A 209 12.91 -12.99 11.81
N ALA A 210 12.05 -11.98 11.65
CA ALA A 210 11.34 -11.33 12.73
C ALA A 210 10.06 -12.06 13.16
N ASP A 211 9.76 -12.05 14.45
CA ASP A 211 8.44 -12.42 14.98
C ASP A 211 7.45 -11.26 14.74
N LEU A 212 6.51 -11.49 13.83
CA LEU A 212 5.53 -10.51 13.37
C LEU A 212 4.09 -10.82 13.87
N SER A 213 3.95 -11.82 14.76
CA SER A 213 2.66 -12.39 15.15
C SER A 213 1.68 -11.41 15.80
N LYS A 214 2.18 -10.34 16.43
CA LYS A 214 1.36 -9.34 17.15
C LYS A 214 0.86 -8.19 16.29
N LEU A 215 1.23 -8.13 15.01
CA LEU A 215 0.99 -6.99 14.14
C LEU A 215 -0.12 -7.26 13.10
N SER A 216 -0.66 -6.20 12.52
CA SER A 216 -1.63 -6.24 11.44
C SER A 216 -1.04 -6.65 10.10
N LYS A 217 -1.87 -7.21 9.20
CA LYS A 217 -1.46 -7.71 7.89
C LYS A 217 -0.65 -6.69 7.07
N GLY A 218 -1.04 -5.41 7.08
CA GLY A 218 -0.36 -4.35 6.34
C GLY A 218 1.07 -4.12 6.82
N THR A 219 1.23 -3.85 8.11
CA THR A 219 2.55 -3.70 8.76
C THR A 219 3.41 -4.94 8.59
N VAL A 220 2.83 -6.14 8.77
CA VAL A 220 3.55 -7.41 8.59
C VAL A 220 4.05 -7.60 7.17
N LEU A 221 3.21 -7.34 6.16
CA LEU A 221 3.62 -7.39 4.76
C LEU A 221 4.74 -6.37 4.48
N ALA A 222 4.63 -5.17 5.05
CA ALA A 222 5.60 -4.09 4.83
C ALA A 222 6.99 -4.49 5.36
N ILE A 223 7.05 -5.03 6.57
CA ILE A 223 8.31 -5.47 7.21
C ILE A 223 8.89 -6.67 6.46
N ALA A 224 8.05 -7.67 6.13
CA ALA A 224 8.49 -8.86 5.41
C ALA A 224 9.07 -8.53 4.03
N LEU A 225 8.46 -7.61 3.29
CA LEU A 225 8.97 -7.14 2.00
C LEU A 225 10.25 -6.31 2.16
N LYS A 226 10.30 -5.44 3.18
CA LYS A 226 11.45 -4.57 3.40
C LYS A 226 12.74 -5.35 3.62
N GLN A 227 12.70 -6.49 4.33
CA GLN A 227 13.86 -7.40 4.50
C GLN A 227 14.56 -7.72 3.16
N TYR A 228 13.81 -7.77 2.06
CA TYR A 228 14.31 -8.10 0.72
C TYR A 228 14.42 -6.89 -0.21
N GLY A 229 14.41 -5.66 0.31
CA GLY A 229 14.48 -4.44 -0.50
C GLY A 229 13.27 -4.24 -1.41
N LEU A 230 12.10 -4.72 -0.96
CA LEU A 230 10.82 -4.55 -1.61
C LEU A 230 9.92 -3.65 -0.77
N ALA A 231 9.01 -2.95 -1.44
CA ALA A 231 7.93 -2.20 -0.84
C ALA A 231 6.61 -2.66 -1.44
N PHE A 232 5.50 -2.32 -0.79
CA PHE A 232 4.20 -2.34 -1.45
C PHE A 232 3.47 -1.03 -1.24
N HIS A 233 2.52 -0.75 -2.10
CA HIS A 233 1.55 0.31 -1.91
C HIS A 233 0.24 -0.07 -2.58
N PRO A 234 -0.91 0.48 -2.15
CA PRO A 234 -2.13 0.27 -2.89
C PRO A 234 -2.06 0.99 -4.24
N SER A 235 -2.74 0.42 -5.22
CA SER A 235 -2.89 1.01 -6.54
C SER A 235 -4.28 0.73 -7.08
N ARG A 236 -4.65 1.45 -8.14
CA ARG A 236 -5.83 1.16 -8.94
C ARG A 236 -5.42 0.62 -10.29
N THR A 237 -6.05 -0.47 -10.68
CA THR A 237 -5.96 -0.95 -12.05
C THR A 237 -6.62 0.04 -13.02
N PRO A 238 -6.33 -0.05 -14.33
CA PRO A 238 -7.10 0.65 -15.35
C PRO A 238 -8.61 0.38 -15.28
N SER A 239 -9.07 -0.76 -14.75
CA SER A 239 -10.50 -1.05 -14.55
C SER A 239 -11.10 -0.35 -13.32
N GLY A 240 -10.30 0.33 -12.50
CA GLY A 240 -10.73 0.96 -11.24
C GLY A 240 -10.77 0.00 -10.05
N SER A 241 -10.34 -1.26 -10.24
CA SER A 241 -10.20 -2.24 -9.17
C SER A 241 -8.99 -1.91 -8.30
N LEU A 242 -9.03 -2.29 -7.02
CA LEU A 242 -7.93 -2.09 -6.09
C LEU A 242 -6.97 -3.28 -6.16
N GLU A 243 -5.67 -3.01 -5.98
CA GLU A 243 -4.62 -4.02 -5.83
C GLU A 243 -3.54 -3.52 -4.86
N LEU A 244 -2.75 -4.44 -4.31
CA LEU A 244 -1.50 -4.13 -3.61
C LEU A 244 -0.35 -4.39 -4.57
N LEU A 245 0.29 -3.33 -5.03
CA LEU A 245 1.42 -3.40 -5.94
C LEU A 245 2.71 -3.47 -5.14
N ILE A 246 3.51 -4.51 -5.39
CA ILE A 246 4.86 -4.69 -4.85
C ILE A 246 5.86 -4.15 -5.87
N THR A 247 6.75 -3.29 -5.40
CA THR A 247 7.82 -2.64 -6.18
C THR A 247 9.16 -2.83 -5.47
N PRO A 248 10.30 -2.61 -6.14
CA PRO A 248 11.56 -2.31 -5.45
C PRO A 248 11.36 -1.17 -4.43
N TRP A 249 12.03 -1.24 -3.28
CA TRP A 249 11.95 -0.20 -2.24
C TRP A 249 12.31 1.19 -2.78
N GLU A 250 13.32 1.26 -3.65
CA GLU A 250 13.84 2.50 -4.22
C GLU A 250 13.01 3.03 -5.39
N ALA A 251 12.08 2.23 -5.92
CA ALA A 251 11.25 2.58 -7.07
C ALA A 251 9.96 3.32 -6.68
N THR A 252 9.63 3.41 -5.39
CA THR A 252 8.44 4.10 -4.90
C THR A 252 8.79 5.17 -3.88
N GLU A 253 8.34 6.40 -4.13
CA GLU A 253 8.50 7.51 -3.18
C GLU A 253 7.47 7.44 -2.04
N SER A 254 6.47 6.56 -2.15
CA SER A 254 5.39 6.44 -1.19
C SER A 254 5.08 4.97 -0.95
N PRO A 255 5.97 4.21 -0.29
CA PRO A 255 5.62 2.87 0.18
C PRO A 255 4.51 2.95 1.23
N TRP A 256 3.72 1.89 1.37
CA TRP A 256 2.90 1.69 2.56
C TRP A 256 3.81 1.73 3.79
N PRO A 257 3.50 2.57 4.81
CA PRO A 257 4.43 2.79 5.90
C PRO A 257 4.61 1.52 6.73
N ILE A 258 5.83 1.27 7.22
CA ILE A 258 6.10 0.21 8.19
C ILE A 258 5.24 0.41 9.44
N GLY A 259 5.05 1.66 9.88
CA GLY A 259 4.18 1.99 10.99
C GLY A 259 3.71 3.44 10.91
N TRP A 260 2.58 3.71 11.53
CA TRP A 260 1.90 4.99 11.54
C TRP A 260 2.27 5.83 12.76
N GLU A 261 2.08 7.14 12.62
CA GLU A 261 2.24 8.06 13.73
C GLU A 261 1.25 7.77 14.85
N LEU A 262 1.65 8.08 16.08
CA LEU A 262 0.83 7.83 17.27
C LEU A 262 -0.40 8.75 17.27
N LYS A 263 -1.58 8.17 17.49
CA LYS A 263 -2.83 8.91 17.67
C LYS A 263 -2.96 9.52 19.08
N LEU A 264 -2.31 8.89 20.07
CA LEU A 264 -2.30 9.30 21.48
C LEU A 264 -0.88 9.58 21.95
N SER A 265 -0.73 10.12 23.16
CA SER A 265 0.59 10.31 23.77
C SER A 265 1.33 8.99 23.94
N ARG A 266 2.66 9.04 23.90
CA ARG A 266 3.53 7.84 23.94
C ARG A 266 3.21 6.92 25.13
N GLN A 267 3.00 7.49 26.32
CA GLN A 267 2.66 6.77 27.54
C GLN A 267 1.28 6.12 27.48
N LYS A 268 0.30 6.76 26.83
CA LYS A 268 -1.03 6.17 26.65
C LYS A 268 -1.03 5.05 25.61
N THR A 269 -0.25 5.20 24.54
CA THR A 269 -0.16 4.20 23.48
C THR A 269 0.60 2.95 23.91
N ALA A 270 1.73 3.10 24.61
CA ALA A 270 2.59 1.99 25.01
C ALA A 270 3.02 2.08 26.49
N PRO A 271 2.09 1.99 27.46
CA PRO A 271 2.38 2.24 28.87
C PRO A 271 3.51 1.36 29.42
N ARG A 272 3.49 0.06 29.06
CA ARG A 272 4.52 -0.92 29.47
C ARG A 272 5.92 -0.55 29.03
N TYR A 273 6.08 0.17 27.92
CA TYR A 273 7.37 0.65 27.44
C TYR A 273 7.99 1.75 28.33
N PHE A 274 7.19 2.38 29.19
CA PHE A 274 7.59 3.44 30.11
C PHE A 274 7.59 2.99 31.58
N GLU A 275 7.38 1.71 31.85
CA GLU A 275 7.47 1.16 33.20
C GLU A 275 8.92 1.16 33.71
N LEU A 276 9.08 1.46 35.01
CA LEU A 276 10.39 1.47 35.67
C LEU A 276 10.82 0.05 36.04
N ILE A 277 11.93 -0.39 35.45
CA ILE A 277 12.57 -1.68 35.69
C ILE A 277 13.94 -1.50 36.36
N PRO A 278 14.36 -2.42 37.24
CA PRO A 278 15.76 -2.59 37.56
C PRO A 278 16.47 -3.24 36.36
N VAL A 279 17.65 -2.74 36.00
CA VAL A 279 18.46 -3.32 34.92
C VAL A 279 19.93 -3.29 35.28
N GLU A 280 20.61 -4.36 34.91
CA GLU A 280 22.06 -4.50 34.92
C GLU A 280 22.43 -5.41 33.74
N LEU A 281 23.27 -4.90 32.83
CA LEU A 281 23.72 -5.62 31.65
C LEU A 281 25.24 -5.52 31.57
N SER A 282 25.90 -6.64 31.34
CA SER A 282 27.35 -6.71 31.16
C SER A 282 27.65 -7.53 29.92
N ASN A 283 28.21 -6.88 28.90
CA ASN A 283 28.65 -7.49 27.65
C ASN A 283 27.56 -8.31 26.91
N VAL A 284 26.32 -7.81 26.88
CA VAL A 284 25.19 -8.50 26.25
C VAL A 284 25.03 -8.03 24.79
N PRO A 285 24.91 -8.93 23.80
CA PRO A 285 24.63 -8.55 22.41
C PRO A 285 23.35 -7.71 22.29
N LEU A 286 23.38 -6.67 21.45
CA LEU A 286 22.22 -5.78 21.29
C LEU A 286 20.97 -6.54 20.84
N ARG A 287 21.10 -7.52 19.92
CA ARG A 287 19.97 -8.35 19.46
C ARG A 287 19.27 -9.05 20.63
N ASP A 288 20.02 -9.63 21.55
CA ASP A 288 19.47 -10.31 22.73
C ASP A 288 18.76 -9.33 23.67
N VAL A 289 19.32 -8.12 23.84
CA VAL A 289 18.66 -7.05 24.61
C VAL A 289 17.32 -6.68 23.99
N LEU A 290 17.24 -6.55 22.65
CA LEU A 290 15.99 -6.24 21.96
C LEU A 290 14.94 -7.35 22.10
N VAL A 291 15.35 -8.61 21.93
CA VAL A 291 14.46 -9.77 22.10
C VAL A 291 13.95 -9.87 23.53
N ALA A 292 14.84 -9.74 24.53
CA ALA A 292 14.46 -9.80 25.94
C ALA A 292 13.54 -8.64 26.33
N ALA A 293 13.83 -7.42 25.89
CA ALA A 293 13.02 -6.24 26.16
C ALA A 293 11.64 -6.32 25.46
N SER A 294 11.61 -6.81 24.21
CA SER A 294 10.37 -7.06 23.46
C SER A 294 9.46 -8.03 24.22
N LYS A 295 10.01 -9.15 24.69
CA LYS A 295 9.29 -10.15 25.46
C LYS A 295 8.79 -9.61 26.81
N ALA A 296 9.65 -8.94 27.57
CA ALA A 296 9.32 -8.46 28.92
C ALA A 296 8.34 -7.28 28.93
N SER A 297 8.50 -6.34 27.99
CA SER A 297 7.59 -5.20 27.85
C SER A 297 6.29 -5.56 27.11
N GLU A 298 6.27 -6.72 26.43
CA GLU A 298 5.24 -7.16 25.49
C GLU A 298 5.02 -6.22 24.29
N ILE A 299 5.88 -5.22 24.11
CA ILE A 299 5.90 -4.32 22.96
C ILE A 299 6.93 -4.84 21.95
N PRO A 300 6.52 -5.25 20.74
CA PRO A 300 7.47 -5.73 19.73
C PRO A 300 8.57 -4.70 19.48
N MET A 301 9.83 -5.14 19.47
CA MET A 301 10.98 -4.33 19.11
C MET A 301 11.66 -4.97 17.90
N LEU A 302 11.46 -4.37 16.74
CA LEU A 302 11.78 -4.96 15.45
C LEU A 302 12.91 -4.19 14.78
N LEU A 303 13.86 -4.94 14.23
CA LEU A 303 15.02 -4.41 13.53
C LEU A 303 14.72 -4.34 12.03
N ASP A 304 15.14 -3.24 11.42
CA ASP A 304 15.17 -3.04 9.98
C ASP A 304 16.40 -3.74 9.39
N ASP A 305 16.33 -5.07 9.28
CA ASP A 305 17.47 -5.89 8.84
C ASP A 305 18.04 -5.40 7.49
N TYR A 306 17.18 -4.91 6.59
CA TYR A 306 17.60 -4.36 5.30
C TYR A 306 18.45 -3.09 5.45
N GLU A 307 17.97 -2.06 6.16
CA GLU A 307 18.76 -0.83 6.34
C GLU A 307 20.04 -1.06 7.13
N VAL A 308 19.97 -1.93 8.15
CA VAL A 308 21.12 -2.33 8.96
C VAL A 308 22.19 -2.98 8.09
N GLN A 309 21.79 -3.90 7.20
CA GLN A 309 22.70 -4.54 6.26
C GLN A 309 23.26 -3.56 5.22
N GLN A 310 22.42 -2.66 4.67
CA GLN A 310 22.87 -1.61 3.73
C GLN A 310 23.91 -0.68 4.35
N LYS A 311 23.80 -0.41 5.66
CA LYS A 311 24.75 0.42 6.42
C LYS A 311 25.88 -0.38 7.07
N GLN A 312 25.96 -1.69 6.82
CA GLN A 312 26.99 -2.57 7.35
C GLN A 312 27.10 -2.53 8.89
N ILE A 313 25.97 -2.38 9.57
CA ILE A 313 25.92 -2.37 11.04
C ILE A 313 25.74 -3.82 11.51
N ASP A 314 26.76 -4.37 12.18
CA ASP A 314 26.64 -5.69 12.82
C ASP A 314 26.01 -5.55 14.21
N VAL A 315 24.72 -5.88 14.32
CA VAL A 315 23.96 -5.75 15.56
C VAL A 315 24.34 -6.81 16.60
N ASP A 316 24.91 -7.93 16.17
CA ASP A 316 25.28 -9.04 17.05
C ASP A 316 26.66 -8.81 17.71
N GLU A 317 27.53 -8.03 17.05
CA GLU A 317 28.80 -7.56 17.59
C GLU A 317 28.65 -6.41 18.60
N ILE A 318 27.58 -5.60 18.53
CA ILE A 318 27.36 -4.49 19.47
C ILE A 318 27.09 -5.04 20.88
N LYS A 319 27.99 -4.72 21.82
CA LYS A 319 27.88 -5.13 23.23
C LYS A 319 27.32 -4.01 24.10
N VAL A 320 26.20 -4.29 24.74
CA VAL A 320 25.48 -3.37 25.61
C VAL A 320 25.93 -3.56 27.06
N ASN A 321 26.33 -2.46 27.69
CA ASN A 321 26.72 -2.39 29.09
C ASN A 321 25.86 -1.36 29.81
N VAL A 322 25.22 -1.77 30.90
CA VAL A 322 24.38 -0.90 31.73
C VAL A 322 24.66 -1.24 33.19
N SER A 323 25.31 -0.31 33.90
CA SER A 323 25.48 -0.43 35.35
C SER A 323 24.13 -0.46 36.06
N LYS A 324 24.07 -1.15 37.19
CA LYS A 324 22.88 -1.32 38.01
C LYS A 324 22.15 0.01 38.24
N LYS A 325 20.98 0.15 37.61
CA LYS A 325 20.12 1.34 37.74
C LYS A 325 18.65 0.97 37.61
N ARG A 326 17.77 1.88 38.03
CA ARG A 326 16.35 1.84 37.68
C ARG A 326 16.10 2.77 36.50
N THR A 327 15.44 2.26 35.46
CA THR A 327 15.17 3.02 34.23
C THR A 327 13.91 2.48 33.55
N THR A 328 13.50 3.06 32.42
CA THR A 328 12.41 2.52 31.59
C THR A 328 12.95 1.76 30.40
N TRP A 329 12.15 0.87 29.79
CA TRP A 329 12.53 0.21 28.53
C TRP A 329 12.89 1.22 27.45
N GLY A 330 12.12 2.31 27.33
CA GLY A 330 12.43 3.36 26.35
C GLY A 330 13.77 4.06 26.54
N ILE A 331 14.21 4.25 27.78
CA ILE A 331 15.54 4.79 28.07
C ILE A 331 16.61 3.71 27.85
N LEU A 332 16.38 2.49 28.33
CA LEU A 332 17.30 1.36 28.14
C LEU A 332 17.63 1.16 26.65
N ILE A 333 16.63 1.05 25.79
CA ILE A 333 16.84 0.84 24.35
C ILE A 333 17.50 2.04 23.70
N ARG A 334 17.14 3.27 24.10
CA ARG A 334 17.82 4.48 23.59
C ARG A 334 19.31 4.47 23.92
N ASP A 335 19.65 4.16 25.16
CA ASP A 335 21.04 4.13 25.61
C ASP A 335 21.79 2.95 24.95
N ALA A 336 21.14 1.79 24.78
CA ALA A 336 21.72 0.59 24.16
C ALA A 336 22.07 0.76 22.67
N ILE A 337 21.29 1.55 21.93
CA ILE A 337 21.57 1.88 20.52
C ILE A 337 22.37 3.18 20.36
N GLY A 338 22.74 3.82 21.46
CA GLY A 338 23.47 5.09 21.44
C GLY A 338 24.84 4.93 20.78
N GLY A 339 25.14 5.76 19.78
CA GLY A 339 26.43 5.76 19.09
C GLY A 339 26.64 4.63 18.09
N THR A 340 25.64 3.76 17.86
CA THR A 340 25.75 2.62 16.94
C THR A 340 25.31 2.94 15.51
N GLY A 341 24.88 4.18 15.25
CA GLY A 341 24.27 4.57 13.98
C GLY A 341 22.80 4.11 13.84
N LEU A 342 22.20 3.51 14.88
CA LEU A 342 20.79 3.13 14.89
C LEU A 342 19.91 4.19 15.54
N VAL A 343 18.66 4.25 15.11
CA VAL A 343 17.58 5.04 15.72
C VAL A 343 16.37 4.17 15.98
N ARG A 344 15.54 4.62 16.93
CA ARG A 344 14.27 3.96 17.26
C ARG A 344 13.09 4.90 17.04
N LYS A 345 12.00 4.35 16.52
CA LYS A 345 10.70 5.02 16.37
C LYS A 345 9.66 4.21 17.10
N LEU A 346 8.90 4.85 17.99
CA LEU A 346 7.69 4.23 18.56
C LEU A 346 6.54 4.58 17.61
N VAL A 347 6.00 3.55 16.98
CA VAL A 347 4.95 3.65 15.95
C VAL A 347 3.80 2.71 16.30
N ILE A 348 2.69 2.83 15.57
CA ILE A 348 1.56 1.91 15.66
C ILE A 348 1.30 1.25 14.32
N ASP A 349 0.77 0.03 14.36
CA ASP A 349 0.24 -0.63 13.17
C ASP A 349 -1.12 -0.04 12.76
N GLU A 350 -1.75 -0.58 11.71
CA GLU A 350 -3.06 -0.10 11.25
C GLU A 350 -4.17 -0.23 12.32
N ARG A 351 -4.02 -1.19 13.25
CA ARG A 351 -4.94 -1.47 14.38
C ARG A 351 -4.69 -0.59 15.59
N GLY A 352 -3.63 0.21 15.59
CA GLY A 352 -3.20 0.97 16.75
C GLY A 352 -2.33 0.18 17.73
N GLN A 353 -1.88 -1.03 17.39
CA GLN A 353 -0.97 -1.82 18.20
C GLN A 353 0.42 -1.16 18.19
N PRO A 354 0.97 -0.77 19.35
CA PRO A 354 2.30 -0.16 19.40
C PRO A 354 3.41 -1.18 19.15
N PHE A 355 4.46 -0.71 18.47
CA PHE A 355 5.74 -1.39 18.40
C PHE A 355 6.90 -0.39 18.22
N VAL A 356 8.12 -0.84 18.51
CA VAL A 356 9.33 -0.07 18.34
C VAL A 356 10.04 -0.53 17.07
N TRP A 357 10.12 0.34 16.09
CA TRP A 357 10.90 0.14 14.88
C TRP A 357 12.33 0.67 15.07
N ILE A 358 13.32 -0.18 14.86
CA ILE A 358 14.74 0.16 15.01
C ILE A 358 15.38 0.08 13.64
N THR A 359 15.93 1.19 13.16
CA THR A 359 16.46 1.32 11.80
C THR A 359 17.73 2.15 11.80
N ALA A 360 18.47 2.17 10.70
CA ALA A 360 19.66 2.97 10.59
C ALA A 360 19.33 4.48 10.57
N PHE A 361 20.25 5.28 11.09
CA PHE A 361 20.16 6.73 11.06
C PHE A 361 20.36 7.24 9.63
N GLU A 362 19.38 8.01 9.14
CA GLU A 362 19.50 8.78 7.92
C GLU A 362 19.62 10.28 8.26
N PRO A 363 20.70 10.95 7.83
CA PRO A 363 20.80 12.40 7.96
C PRO A 363 19.70 13.06 7.14
N ARG A 364 18.96 14.01 7.72
CA ARG A 364 18.04 14.83 6.94
C ARG A 364 18.85 15.69 5.96
N VAL A 365 18.81 15.35 4.67
CA VAL A 365 19.24 16.27 3.62
C VAL A 365 18.20 17.38 3.58
N GLN A 366 18.58 18.60 3.98
CA GLN A 366 17.71 19.76 3.79
C GLN A 366 17.46 19.92 2.30
N SER A 367 16.23 19.73 1.83
CA SER A 367 15.83 20.16 0.49
C SER A 367 16.12 21.65 0.37
N PRO A 368 16.71 22.13 -0.75
CA PRO A 368 16.86 23.57 -0.97
C PRO A 368 15.46 24.20 -0.88
N LYS A 369 15.35 25.30 -0.13
CA LYS A 369 14.11 26.10 -0.09
C LYS A 369 13.72 26.47 -1.54
N PRO A 370 12.43 26.41 -1.90
CA PRO A 370 11.95 26.81 -3.21
C PRO A 370 12.30 28.26 -3.54
#